data_AF-A0A6C0D8Y0-F1
#
_entry.id   AF-A0A6C0D8Y0-F1
#
_cell.length_a   1.000
_cell.length_b   1.000
_cell.length_c   1.000
_cell.angle_alpha   90.00
_cell.angle_beta   90.00
_cell.angle_gamma   90.00
#
_symmetry.space_group_name_H-M   'P 1'
#
loop_
_entity.id
_entity.type
_entity.pdbx_description
1 polymer ?
#
loop_
_entity_poly.entity_id
_entity_poly.type
_entity_poly.pdbx_seq_one_letter_code
_entity_poly.pdbx_strand_id
1 'polypeptide(L)'
;MSLKVEIPKKKPNHFIVYKQDNTFEEVKYLTQNELAEGWEQVVPHYGEKKLINHFSLTLAYLPEKFWSKLRKDSKSSDDSYKIIKDGITRYTIIETNQDDTMKKLYIEIRKIIPDVVVLQECVDELDQSQHSSWLVIRAKHYLKYGVRLDIA
;
A
#
# COMPACT_ATOMS: atom_id res chain seq x y z
N MET A 1 -0.92 41.86 -11.35
CA MET A 1 -2.01 40.96 -10.93
C MET A 1 -1.38 39.81 -10.18
N SER A 2 -1.59 39.71 -8.86
CA SER A 2 -0.99 38.67 -8.03
C SER A 2 -1.93 37.46 -7.98
N LEU A 3 -1.52 36.33 -8.54
CA LEU A 3 -2.24 35.06 -8.42
C LEU A 3 -2.12 34.56 -6.98
N LYS A 4 -3.20 34.71 -6.20
CA LYS A 4 -3.36 33.99 -4.93
C LYS A 4 -3.60 32.52 -5.26
N VAL A 5 -2.57 31.69 -5.11
CA VAL A 5 -2.72 30.23 -5.11
C VAL A 5 -3.18 29.84 -3.71
N GLU A 6 -4.48 29.67 -3.53
CA GLU A 6 -5.02 29.03 -2.32
C GLU A 6 -4.70 27.54 -2.40
N ILE A 7 -3.82 27.08 -1.51
CA ILE A 7 -3.56 25.65 -1.33
C ILE A 7 -4.84 25.07 -0.73
N PRO A 8 -5.60 24.21 -1.44
CA PRO A 8 -6.82 23.62 -0.89
C PRO A 8 -6.46 22.85 0.39
N LYS A 9 -7.23 23.09 1.45
CA LYS A 9 -7.09 22.40 2.73
C LYS A 9 -7.09 20.89 2.46
N LYS A 10 -5.98 20.22 2.78
CA LYS A 10 -5.75 18.78 2.56
C LYS A 10 -6.95 17.97 3.04
N LYS A 11 -7.71 17.39 2.10
CA LYS A 11 -8.58 16.25 2.43
C LYS A 11 -7.67 15.04 2.65
N PRO A 12 -7.86 14.26 3.71
CA PRO A 12 -7.19 12.97 3.82
C PRO A 12 -7.57 12.13 2.58
N ASN A 13 -6.60 11.42 2.02
CA ASN A 13 -6.78 10.44 0.94
C ASN A 13 -7.07 10.97 -0.47
N HIS A 14 -6.55 12.14 -0.84
CA HIS A 14 -6.53 12.61 -2.23
C HIS A 14 -5.16 13.16 -2.62
N PHE A 15 -4.80 13.07 -3.89
CA PHE A 15 -3.62 13.75 -4.46
C PHE A 15 -3.99 14.55 -5.70
N ILE A 16 -3.17 15.57 -5.96
CA ILE A 16 -3.38 16.49 -7.07
C ILE A 16 -2.46 16.05 -8.21
N VAL A 17 -3.04 15.74 -9.37
CA VAL A 17 -2.32 15.48 -10.61
C VAL A 17 -2.37 16.72 -11.47
N TYR A 18 -1.21 17.27 -11.82
CA TYR A 18 -1.11 18.39 -12.76
C TYR A 18 -1.05 17.86 -14.20
N LYS A 19 -1.93 18.37 -15.06
CA LYS A 19 -1.99 18.07 -16.49
C LYS A 19 -1.09 19.04 -17.27
N GLN A 20 -0.77 18.69 -18.51
CA GLN A 20 0.12 19.48 -19.38
C GLN A 20 -0.43 20.87 -19.72
N ASP A 21 -1.75 21.03 -19.65
CA ASP A 21 -2.47 22.29 -19.83
C ASP A 21 -2.50 23.15 -18.55
N ASN A 22 -1.68 22.83 -17.55
CA ASN A 22 -1.64 23.49 -16.23
C ASN A 22 -2.94 23.37 -15.42
N THR A 23 -3.88 22.53 -15.84
CA THR A 23 -5.02 22.15 -15.02
C THR A 23 -4.62 21.10 -13.99
N PHE A 24 -5.43 20.92 -12.95
CA PHE A 24 -5.20 19.89 -11.95
C PHE A 24 -6.44 19.05 -11.74
N GLU A 25 -6.23 17.78 -11.38
CA GLU A 25 -7.30 16.86 -11.02
C GLU A 25 -7.03 16.27 -9.63
N GLU A 26 -8.06 16.26 -8.80
CA GLU A 26 -8.03 15.59 -7.50
C GLU A 26 -8.32 14.10 -7.73
N VAL A 27 -7.30 13.26 -7.57
CA VAL A 27 -7.40 11.81 -7.71
C VAL A 27 -7.46 11.19 -6.33
N LYS A 28 -8.46 10.33 -6.12
CA LYS A 28 -8.63 9.56 -4.89
C LYS A 28 -7.62 8.42 -4.82
N TYR A 29 -7.09 8.11 -3.64
CA TYR A 29 -6.28 6.90 -3.46
C TYR A 29 -7.12 5.63 -3.62
N LEU A 30 -6.45 4.57 -4.07
CA LEU A 30 -7.04 3.24 -4.10
C LEU A 30 -7.49 2.80 -2.71
N THR A 31 -8.68 2.24 -2.65
CA THR A 31 -9.24 1.54 -1.50
C THR A 31 -8.58 0.18 -1.32
N GLN A 32 -8.74 -0.42 -0.14
CA GLN A 32 -8.21 -1.76 0.13
C GLN A 32 -8.84 -2.84 -0.75
N ASN A 33 -10.10 -2.67 -1.18
CA ASN A 33 -10.75 -3.55 -2.14
C ASN A 33 -10.11 -3.43 -3.53
N GLU A 34 -9.88 -2.20 -4.02
CA GLU A 34 -9.21 -1.99 -5.31
C GLU A 34 -7.78 -2.57 -5.29
N LEU A 35 -7.03 -2.38 -4.20
CA LEU A 35 -5.72 -3.03 -4.03
C LEU A 35 -5.84 -4.57 -4.01
N ALA A 36 -6.88 -5.12 -3.37
CA ALA A 36 -7.13 -6.55 -3.32
C ALA A 36 -7.53 -7.13 -4.68
N GLU A 37 -8.11 -6.34 -5.56
CA GLU A 37 -8.39 -6.71 -6.95
C GLU A 37 -7.15 -6.57 -7.87
N GLY A 38 -6.03 -6.06 -7.36
CA GLY A 38 -4.79 -5.91 -8.12
C GLY A 38 -4.64 -4.57 -8.83
N TRP A 39 -5.48 -3.58 -8.51
CA TRP A 39 -5.30 -2.23 -9.04
C TRP A 39 -4.00 -1.61 -8.52
N GLU A 40 -3.26 -0.97 -9.44
CA GLU A 40 -2.04 -0.24 -9.10
C GLU A 40 -2.20 1.25 -9.35
N GLN A 41 -1.78 2.06 -8.37
CA GLN A 41 -1.69 3.49 -8.56
C GLN A 41 -0.38 3.83 -9.28
N VAL A 42 -0.51 4.30 -10.52
CA VAL A 42 0.60 4.78 -11.34
C VAL A 42 0.65 6.29 -11.28
N VAL A 43 1.75 6.83 -10.77
CA VAL A 43 1.97 8.29 -10.76
C VAL A 43 2.76 8.66 -12.01
N PRO A 44 2.23 9.53 -12.89
CA PRO A 44 2.93 9.88 -14.12
C PRO A 44 4.25 10.60 -13.81
N HIS A 45 5.32 10.19 -14.48
CA HIS A 45 6.63 10.82 -14.37
C HIS A 45 6.65 12.11 -15.19
N TYR A 46 6.59 13.27 -14.53
CA TYR A 46 6.78 14.57 -15.17
C TYR A 46 8.00 15.28 -14.59
N GLY A 47 9.03 15.49 -15.42
CA GLY A 47 10.12 16.45 -15.18
C GLY A 47 11.00 16.22 -13.95
N GLU A 48 11.81 17.23 -13.62
CA GLU A 48 12.87 17.15 -12.59
C GLU A 48 12.38 16.60 -11.25
N LYS A 49 13.11 15.59 -10.75
CA LYS A 49 12.82 14.74 -9.59
C LYS A 49 12.80 15.50 -8.26
N LYS A 50 11.81 16.36 -8.02
CA LYS A 50 11.50 16.82 -6.66
C LYS A 50 10.52 15.83 -6.04
N LEU A 51 10.85 15.36 -4.83
CA LEU A 51 9.91 14.60 -4.00
C LEU A 51 8.75 15.52 -3.65
N ILE A 52 7.57 15.23 -4.17
CA ILE A 52 6.36 16.05 -4.00
C ILE A 52 5.53 15.52 -2.82
N ASN A 53 5.53 14.21 -2.60
CA ASN A 53 4.64 13.57 -1.64
C ASN A 53 5.39 12.70 -0.62
N HIS A 54 4.90 12.72 0.62
CA HIS A 54 5.37 11.85 1.69
C HIS A 54 4.16 11.23 2.41
N PHE A 55 4.20 9.90 2.57
CA PHE A 55 3.20 9.12 3.28
C PHE A 55 3.83 8.38 4.44
N SER A 56 3.14 8.37 5.56
CA SER A 56 3.40 7.44 6.65
C SER A 56 2.22 6.48 6.70
N LEU A 57 2.47 5.19 6.46
CA LEU A 57 1.43 4.15 6.39
C LEU A 57 1.89 2.86 7.08
N THR A 58 0.95 2.03 7.54
CA THR A 58 1.27 0.69 8.06
C THR A 58 1.37 -0.31 6.92
N LEU A 59 1.94 -1.50 7.17
CA LEU A 59 2.05 -2.54 6.14
C LEU A 59 0.71 -2.91 5.49
N ALA A 60 -0.39 -2.84 6.23
CA ALA A 60 -1.73 -3.14 5.72
C ALA A 60 -2.11 -2.32 4.48
N TYR A 61 -1.63 -1.07 4.41
CA TYR A 61 -1.96 -0.14 3.34
C TYR A 61 -0.88 -0.08 2.26
N LEU A 62 0.20 -0.84 2.40
CA LEU A 62 1.30 -0.84 1.43
C LEU A 62 0.87 -1.54 0.14
N PRO A 63 0.92 -0.87 -1.03
CA PRO A 63 0.62 -1.49 -2.31
C PRO A 63 1.51 -2.70 -2.60
N GLU A 64 0.93 -3.73 -3.23
CA GLU A 64 1.57 -5.03 -3.49
C GLU A 64 2.95 -4.91 -4.14
N LYS A 65 3.09 -4.07 -5.17
CA LYS A 65 4.36 -3.86 -5.90
C LYS A 65 5.54 -3.47 -5.02
N PHE A 66 5.29 -2.90 -3.84
CA PHE A 66 6.31 -2.46 -2.91
C PHE A 66 6.73 -3.51 -1.88
N TRP A 67 5.97 -4.60 -1.71
CA TRP A 67 6.30 -5.67 -0.77
C TRP A 67 7.63 -6.36 -1.12
N SER A 68 7.97 -6.46 -2.40
CA SER A 68 9.28 -6.96 -2.86
C SER A 68 10.45 -6.06 -2.46
N LYS A 69 10.19 -4.77 -2.18
CA LYS A 69 11.18 -3.76 -1.77
C LYS A 69 11.23 -3.58 -0.25
N LEU A 70 10.38 -4.29 0.50
CA LEU A 70 10.33 -4.21 1.95
C LEU A 70 11.63 -4.75 2.54
N ARG A 71 12.37 -3.90 3.26
CA ARG A 71 13.58 -4.29 3.99
C ARG A 71 13.60 -3.55 5.31
N LYS A 72 13.90 -4.24 6.41
CA LYS A 72 14.25 -3.59 7.67
C LYS A 72 15.57 -2.83 7.49
N ASP A 73 15.67 -1.66 8.11
CA ASP A 73 16.88 -0.86 8.09
C ASP A 73 17.84 -1.36 9.16
N SER A 74 18.79 -2.19 8.74
CA SER A 74 19.82 -2.75 9.61
C SER A 74 20.75 -1.70 10.24
N LYS A 75 20.63 -0.42 9.86
CA LYS A 75 21.46 0.68 10.36
C LYS A 75 20.78 1.55 11.42
N SER A 76 19.45 1.48 11.55
CA SER A 76 18.76 2.17 12.63
C SER A 76 18.74 1.28 13.87
N SER A 77 18.99 1.88 15.04
CA SER A 77 18.88 1.19 16.34
C SER A 77 17.45 0.77 16.64
N ASP A 78 16.47 1.47 16.07
CA ASP A 78 15.09 1.02 15.96
C ASP A 78 14.98 0.13 14.74
N ASP A 79 14.35 -1.03 14.86
CA ASP A 79 14.25 -2.08 13.84
C ASP A 79 13.36 -1.71 12.63
N SER A 80 13.30 -0.41 12.32
CA SER A 80 12.39 0.29 11.41
C SER A 80 12.56 -0.09 9.94
N TYR A 81 11.49 0.01 9.16
CA TYR A 81 11.56 -0.23 7.72
C TYR A 81 12.35 0.86 6.96
N LYS A 82 13.06 0.42 5.92
CA LYS A 82 13.63 1.32 4.93
C LYS A 82 12.52 2.09 4.21
N ILE A 83 12.77 3.38 4.04
CA ILE A 83 11.93 4.28 3.26
C ILE A 83 11.84 3.80 1.81
N ILE A 84 10.63 3.57 1.31
CA ILE A 84 10.36 3.17 -0.07
C ILE A 84 10.11 4.44 -0.89
N LYS A 85 10.68 4.51 -2.09
CA LYS A 85 10.49 5.65 -3.00
C LYS A 85 9.92 5.16 -4.33
N ASP A 86 8.91 5.86 -4.84
CA ASP A 86 8.32 5.64 -6.16
C ASP A 86 8.27 6.97 -6.91
N GLY A 87 9.32 7.25 -7.69
CA GLY A 87 9.47 8.53 -8.40
C GLY A 87 9.40 9.73 -7.46
N ILE A 88 8.27 10.44 -7.49
CA ILE A 88 8.01 11.66 -6.72
C ILE A 88 7.40 11.41 -5.32
N THR A 89 7.10 10.16 -4.99
CA THR A 89 6.46 9.79 -3.71
C THR A 89 7.42 9.03 -2.80
N ARG A 90 7.44 9.42 -1.52
CA ARG A 90 8.14 8.75 -0.43
C ARG A 90 7.15 8.05 0.49
N TYR A 91 7.38 6.79 0.81
CA TYR A 91 6.63 6.00 1.77
C TYR A 91 7.51 5.66 2.97
N THR A 92 7.08 6.11 4.14
CA THR A 92 7.58 5.70 5.44
C THR A 92 6.61 4.67 5.99
N ILE A 93 7.12 3.52 6.41
CA ILE A 93 6.29 2.48 7.00
C ILE A 93 6.30 2.65 8.52
N ILE A 94 5.11 2.75 9.11
CA ILE A 94 4.90 2.75 10.55
C ILE A 94 4.80 1.28 10.97
N GLU A 95 5.70 0.86 11.85
CA GLU A 95 5.71 -0.52 12.35
C GLU A 95 4.50 -0.79 13.24
N THR A 96 3.98 -2.00 13.13
CA THR A 96 2.91 -2.49 14.00
C THR A 96 3.28 -3.87 14.56
N ASN A 97 2.65 -4.24 15.67
CA ASN A 97 2.79 -5.57 16.25
C ASN A 97 2.27 -6.69 15.33
N GLN A 98 1.55 -6.36 14.27
CA GLN A 98 0.97 -7.31 13.32
C GLN A 98 1.80 -7.50 12.05
N ASP A 99 2.91 -6.79 11.92
CA ASP A 99 3.70 -6.78 10.70
C ASP A 99 4.24 -8.16 10.32
N ASP A 100 4.63 -8.96 11.30
CA ASP A 100 5.15 -10.30 11.05
C ASP A 100 4.04 -11.25 10.59
N THR A 101 2.84 -11.12 11.13
CA THR A 101 1.64 -11.84 10.67
C THR A 101 1.27 -11.43 9.25
N MET A 102 1.34 -10.14 8.92
CA MET A 102 1.10 -9.68 7.54
C MET A 102 2.15 -10.18 6.55
N LYS A 103 3.44 -10.23 6.93
CA LYS A 103 4.50 -10.81 6.09
C LYS A 103 4.28 -12.29 5.85
N LYS A 104 3.93 -13.05 6.90
CA LYS A 104 3.59 -14.48 6.77
C LYS A 104 2.42 -14.65 5.80
N LEU A 105 1.36 -13.87 5.97
CA LEU A 105 0.19 -13.90 5.08
C LEU A 105 0.57 -13.60 3.61
N TYR A 106 1.39 -12.56 3.37
CA TYR A 106 1.87 -12.22 2.04
C TYR A 106 2.71 -13.33 1.40
N ILE A 107 3.57 -14.00 2.18
CA ILE A 107 4.37 -15.13 1.66
C ILE A 107 3.43 -16.29 1.28
N GLU A 108 2.50 -16.63 2.17
CA GLU A 108 1.58 -17.75 2.00
C GLU A 108 0.67 -17.56 0.77
N ILE A 109 0.11 -16.35 0.63
CA ILE A 109 -0.80 -16.02 -0.46
C ILE A 109 -0.12 -15.95 -1.83
N ARG A 110 1.22 -16.06 -1.90
CA ARG A 110 1.99 -16.13 -3.17
C ARG A 110 2.51 -17.53 -3.53
N LYS A 111 2.52 -18.50 -2.60
CA LYS A 111 2.94 -19.90 -2.88
C LYS A 111 2.05 -20.61 -3.89
N ILE A 112 2.56 -21.36 -4.86
CA ILE A 112 1.71 -22.08 -5.85
C ILE A 112 0.58 -22.88 -5.18
N ILE A 113 0.86 -23.51 -4.04
CA ILE A 113 -0.12 -24.17 -3.19
C ILE A 113 -0.01 -23.56 -1.78
N PRO A 114 -0.90 -22.61 -1.43
CA PRO A 114 -1.00 -22.06 -0.08
C PRO A 114 -1.46 -23.11 0.94
N ASP A 115 -0.87 -23.05 2.13
CA ASP A 115 -1.35 -23.77 3.30
C ASP A 115 -2.60 -23.06 3.86
N VAL A 116 -3.73 -23.75 3.76
CA VAL A 116 -5.04 -23.25 4.18
C VAL A 116 -5.10 -23.02 5.69
N VAL A 117 -4.40 -23.84 6.49
CA VAL A 117 -4.37 -23.70 7.95
C VAL A 117 -3.63 -22.43 8.33
N VAL A 118 -2.44 -22.21 7.75
CA VAL A 118 -1.63 -21.01 8.00
C VAL A 118 -2.36 -19.74 7.53
N LEU A 119 -3.05 -19.80 6.38
CA LEU A 119 -3.87 -18.69 5.90
C LEU A 119 -4.99 -18.35 6.88
N GLN A 120 -5.73 -19.35 7.35
CA GLN A 120 -6.84 -19.15 8.27
C GLN A 120 -6.35 -18.57 9.60
N GLU A 121 -5.27 -19.10 10.17
CA GLU A 121 -4.65 -18.58 11.40
C GLU A 121 -4.26 -17.10 11.27
N CYS A 122 -3.61 -16.74 10.15
CA CYS A 122 -3.23 -15.34 9.90
C CYS A 122 -4.45 -14.44 9.72
N VAL A 123 -5.49 -14.91 9.03
CA VAL A 123 -6.73 -14.14 8.82
C VAL A 123 -7.46 -13.91 10.13
N ASP A 124 -7.57 -14.94 10.97
CA ASP A 124 -8.27 -14.85 12.26
C ASP A 124 -7.55 -13.87 13.21
N GLU A 125 -6.21 -13.90 13.26
CA GLU A 125 -5.42 -12.98 14.08
C GLU A 125 -5.56 -11.51 13.61
N LEU A 126 -5.60 -11.28 12.29
CA LEU A 126 -5.75 -9.94 11.71
C LEU A 126 -7.20 -9.43 11.77
N ASP A 127 -8.19 -10.31 11.77
CA ASP A 127 -9.60 -9.93 11.96
C ASP A 127 -9.88 -9.51 13.40
N GLN A 128 -9.30 -10.21 14.38
CA GLN A 128 -9.43 -9.87 15.81
C GLN A 128 -8.89 -8.47 16.13
N SER A 129 -7.87 -8.03 15.40
CA SER A 129 -7.30 -6.68 15.52
C SER A 129 -8.00 -5.62 14.65
N GLN A 130 -9.12 -5.99 14.02
CA GLN A 130 -9.90 -5.15 13.10
C GLN A 130 -9.08 -4.61 11.91
N HIS A 131 -8.05 -5.34 11.48
CA HIS A 131 -7.25 -4.96 10.32
C HIS A 131 -7.91 -5.39 9.01
N SER A 132 -8.51 -4.42 8.32
CA SER A 132 -9.01 -4.62 6.96
C SER A 132 -7.95 -4.24 5.93
N SER A 133 -6.98 -5.13 5.70
CA SER A 133 -5.96 -4.97 4.65
C SER A 133 -6.36 -5.68 3.36
N TRP A 134 -5.82 -5.24 2.23
CA TRP A 134 -6.00 -5.92 0.94
C TRP A 134 -5.53 -7.38 0.98
N LEU A 135 -4.50 -7.69 1.79
CA LEU A 135 -4.03 -9.07 2.02
C LEU A 135 -5.10 -9.93 2.68
N VAL A 136 -5.77 -9.42 3.72
CA VAL A 136 -6.85 -10.14 4.41
C VAL A 136 -8.01 -10.37 3.46
N ILE A 137 -8.37 -9.37 2.64
CA ILE A 137 -9.44 -9.48 1.64
C ILE A 137 -9.12 -10.58 0.63
N ARG A 138 -7.91 -10.60 0.06
CA ARG A 138 -7.50 -11.67 -0.87
C ARG A 138 -7.45 -13.04 -0.20
N ALA A 139 -6.94 -13.12 1.02
CA ALA A 139 -6.85 -14.38 1.75
C ALA A 139 -8.23 -14.97 2.04
N LYS A 140 -9.19 -14.15 2.48
CA LYS A 140 -10.60 -14.54 2.66
C LYS A 140 -11.23 -15.01 1.36
N HIS A 141 -10.95 -14.34 0.25
CA HIS A 141 -11.42 -14.77 -1.07
C HIS A 141 -10.88 -16.15 -1.43
N TYR A 142 -9.57 -16.37 -1.24
CA TYR A 142 -8.94 -17.66 -1.47
C TYR A 142 -9.54 -18.76 -0.59
N LEU A 143 -9.72 -18.51 0.71
CA LEU A 143 -10.34 -19.47 1.63
C LEU A 143 -11.78 -19.84 1.25
N LYS A 144 -12.55 -18.88 0.71
CA LYS A 144 -13.94 -19.09 0.33
C LYS A 144 -14.10 -19.83 -1.00
N TYR A 145 -13.27 -19.53 -1.99
CA TYR A 145 -13.47 -20.00 -3.36
C TYR A 145 -12.37 -20.94 -3.86
N GLY A 146 -11.26 -21.09 -3.14
CA GLY A 146 -10.09 -21.87 -3.55
C GLY A 146 -9.33 -21.25 -4.73
N VAL A 147 -9.62 -19.99 -5.09
CA VAL A 147 -9.08 -19.32 -6.27
C VAL A 147 -8.40 -18.02 -5.88
N ARG A 148 -7.22 -17.79 -6.46
CA ARG A 148 -6.49 -16.53 -6.36
C ARG A 148 -7.16 -15.46 -7.20
N LEU A 149 -7.23 -14.23 -6.65
CA LEU A 149 -7.68 -13.04 -7.37
C LEU A 149 -6.63 -12.49 -8.35
N ASP A 150 -5.51 -13.18 -8.52
CA ASP A 150 -4.48 -12.79 -9.48
C ASP A 150 -5.02 -13.09 -10.90
N ILE A 151 -5.72 -12.11 -11.47
CA ILE A 151 -6.20 -12.13 -12.85
C ILE A 151 -5.01 -11.79 -13.76
N ALA A 152 -4.64 -12.77 -14.59
CA ALA A 152 -3.93 -12.70 -15.89
C ALA A 152 -2.72 -11.77 -16.03
#